data_AF-A0A7C5ET80-F1
#
_entry.id   AF-A0A7C5ET80-F1
#
_cell.length_a   1.000
_cell.length_b   1.000
_cell.length_c   1.000
_cell.angle_alpha   90.00
_cell.angle_beta   90.00
_cell.angle_gamma   90.00
#
_symmetry.space_group_name_H-M   'P 1'
#
loop_
_entity.id
_entity.type
_entity.pdbx_description
1 polymer ?
#
loop_
_entity_poly.entity_id
_entity_poly.type
_entity_poly.pdbx_seq_one_letter_code
_entity_poly.pdbx_strand_id
1 'polypeptide(L)'
;HDIGQALGVGAHLAGLVRLAVGPFRLEEAISLEALARSAQEGDWPVHLVPMARALEHLGAVVVEGPILEDILHGRQVPLEHPQKEGLCAAYDVHGELLAILAYDAQSGLWQPRKVLMDEPKRQRDADAI
;
A
#
# COMPACT_ATOMS: atom_id res chain seq x y z
N HIS A 1 4.96 6.93 -31.78
CA HIS A 1 4.55 7.95 -32.76
C HIS A 1 5.70 8.92 -33.01
N ASP A 2 6.17 9.63 -31.99
CA ASP A 2 7.26 10.63 -32.09
C ASP A 2 8.56 10.06 -32.66
N ILE A 3 8.98 8.87 -32.21
CA ILE A 3 10.16 8.17 -32.76
C ILE A 3 10.01 7.93 -34.28
N GLY A 4 8.81 7.54 -34.71
CA GLY A 4 8.52 7.32 -36.13
C GLY A 4 8.53 8.61 -36.96
N GLN A 5 8.06 9.72 -36.37
CA GLN A 5 8.16 11.04 -36.99
C GLN A 5 9.61 11.52 -37.09
N ALA A 6 10.40 11.34 -36.02
CA ALA A 6 11.81 11.69 -36.00
C ALA A 6 12.63 10.91 -37.04
N LEU A 7 12.26 9.66 -37.32
CA LEU A 7 12.88 8.83 -38.36
C LEU A 7 12.36 9.12 -39.78
N GLY A 8 11.31 9.94 -39.94
CA GLY A 8 10.77 10.35 -41.24
C GLY A 8 9.98 9.29 -42.03
N VAL A 9 9.95 8.04 -41.56
CA VAL A 9 9.27 6.91 -42.23
C VAL A 9 8.00 6.46 -41.51
N GLY A 10 7.72 7.00 -40.33
CA GLY A 10 6.63 6.58 -39.47
C GLY A 10 6.96 5.33 -38.63
N ALA A 11 6.25 5.16 -37.52
CA ALA A 11 6.34 3.99 -36.65
C ALA A 11 5.03 3.82 -35.87
N HIS A 12 4.65 2.58 -35.60
CA HIS A 12 3.53 2.23 -34.72
C HIS A 12 3.98 1.19 -33.70
N LEU A 13 3.28 1.12 -32.57
CA LEU A 13 3.56 0.15 -31.51
C LEU A 13 2.95 -1.19 -31.88
N ALA A 14 3.77 -2.15 -32.31
CA ALA A 14 3.31 -3.50 -32.67
C ALA A 14 3.10 -4.41 -31.45
N GLY A 15 3.79 -4.13 -30.35
CA GLY A 15 3.68 -4.87 -29.09
C GLY A 15 4.33 -4.11 -27.95
N LEU A 16 3.82 -4.31 -26.73
CA LEU A 16 4.32 -3.69 -25.52
C LEU A 16 4.13 -4.63 -24.33
N VAL A 17 5.20 -4.83 -23.56
CA VAL A 17 5.15 -5.59 -22.32
C VAL A 17 5.55 -4.66 -21.19
N ARG A 18 4.71 -4.57 -20.17
CA ARG A 18 5.01 -3.81 -18.97
C ARG A 18 5.89 -4.65 -18.05
N LEU A 19 7.12 -4.18 -17.81
CA LEU A 19 8.10 -4.89 -16.97
C LEU A 19 7.96 -4.56 -15.48
N ALA A 20 7.29 -3.45 -15.12
CA ALA A 20 7.07 -3.09 -13.74
C ALA A 20 5.86 -2.15 -13.55
N VAL A 21 5.30 -2.14 -12.34
CA VAL A 21 4.36 -1.12 -11.82
C VAL A 21 4.81 -0.76 -10.42
N GLY A 22 5.34 0.46 -10.22
CA GLY A 22 5.93 0.84 -8.93
C GLY A 22 6.99 -0.19 -8.49
N PRO A 23 6.87 -0.79 -7.30
CA PRO A 23 7.82 -1.79 -6.80
C PRO A 23 7.59 -3.20 -7.36
N PHE A 24 6.50 -3.46 -8.08
CA PHE A 24 6.15 -4.80 -8.57
C PHE A 24 6.77 -5.05 -9.94
N ARG A 25 7.58 -6.11 -10.05
CA ARG A 25 8.28 -6.45 -11.28
C ARG A 25 7.68 -7.66 -11.99
N LEU A 26 7.82 -7.72 -13.31
CA LEU A 26 7.34 -8.85 -14.11
C LEU A 26 8.06 -10.16 -13.73
N GLU A 27 9.31 -10.09 -13.30
CA GLU A 27 10.09 -11.26 -12.89
C GLU A 27 9.55 -11.93 -11.61
N GLU A 28 8.79 -11.19 -10.79
CA GLU A 28 8.15 -11.67 -9.56
C GLU A 28 6.69 -12.07 -9.80
N ALA A 29 6.17 -11.87 -11.01
CA ALA A 29 4.78 -12.12 -11.33
C ALA A 29 4.48 -13.61 -11.48
N ILE A 30 3.27 -14.01 -11.07
CA ILE A 30 2.73 -15.35 -11.31
C ILE A 30 1.77 -15.33 -12.50
N SER A 31 1.88 -16.32 -13.39
CA SER A 31 0.91 -16.53 -14.47
C SER A 31 -0.45 -16.93 -13.91
N LEU A 32 -1.54 -16.62 -14.62
CA LEU A 32 -2.89 -17.00 -14.20
C LEU A 32 -3.05 -18.53 -14.08
N GLU A 33 -2.41 -19.29 -14.95
CA GLU A 33 -2.44 -20.76 -14.96
C GLU A 33 -1.79 -21.35 -13.71
N ALA A 34 -0.62 -20.83 -13.32
CA ALA A 34 0.07 -21.24 -12.09
C ALA A 34 -0.73 -20.84 -10.84
N LEU A 35 -1.31 -19.65 -10.82
CA LEU A 35 -2.15 -19.21 -9.71
C LEU A 35 -3.41 -20.08 -9.57
N ALA A 36 -4.05 -20.44 -10.69
CA ALA A 36 -5.21 -21.32 -10.69
C ALA A 36 -4.89 -22.73 -10.15
N ARG A 37 -3.70 -23.26 -10.47
CA ARG A 37 -3.21 -24.53 -9.90
C ARG A 37 -2.98 -24.42 -8.39
N SER A 38 -2.26 -23.39 -7.96
CA SER A 38 -1.99 -23.12 -6.54
C SER A 38 -3.29 -22.94 -5.74
N ALA A 39 -4.31 -22.32 -6.34
CA ALA A 39 -5.64 -22.21 -5.74
C ALA A 39 -6.35 -23.57 -5.56
N GLN A 40 -6.17 -24.52 -6.48
CA GLN A 40 -6.71 -25.88 -6.35
C GLN A 40 -5.98 -26.69 -5.26
N GLU A 41 -4.68 -26.45 -5.09
CA GLU A 41 -3.82 -27.13 -4.12
C GLU A 41 -3.94 -26.52 -2.71
N GLY A 42 -4.47 -25.29 -2.60
CA GLY A 42 -4.66 -24.57 -1.34
C GLY A 42 -3.51 -23.64 -0.95
N ASP A 43 -2.44 -23.60 -1.75
CA ASP A 43 -1.19 -22.88 -1.45
C ASP A 43 -1.14 -21.45 -1.99
N TRP A 44 -2.22 -20.98 -2.61
CA TRP A 44 -2.30 -19.64 -3.21
C TRP A 44 -1.93 -18.46 -2.29
N PRO A 45 -2.12 -18.49 -0.95
CA PRO A 45 -1.76 -17.36 -0.09
C PRO A 45 -0.27 -17.02 -0.14
N VAL A 46 0.60 -17.97 -0.52
CA VAL A 46 2.05 -17.72 -0.69
C VAL A 46 2.36 -16.69 -1.78
N HIS A 47 1.41 -16.47 -2.69
CA HIS A 47 1.55 -15.51 -3.79
C HIS A 47 1.01 -14.11 -3.43
N LEU A 48 0.42 -13.93 -2.24
CA LEU A 48 -0.02 -12.62 -1.79
C LEU A 48 1.18 -11.76 -1.38
N VAL A 49 1.25 -10.58 -1.96
CA VAL A 49 2.24 -9.56 -1.57
C VAL A 49 1.62 -8.65 -0.51
N PRO A 50 2.32 -8.32 0.59
CA PRO A 50 1.82 -7.40 1.59
C PRO A 50 1.45 -6.04 0.99
N MET A 51 0.31 -5.47 1.39
CA MET A 51 -0.13 -4.15 0.91
C MET A 51 0.91 -3.05 1.18
N ALA A 52 1.66 -3.16 2.28
CA ALA A 52 2.76 -2.27 2.63
C ALA A 52 3.78 -2.12 1.50
N ARG A 53 4.01 -3.16 0.69
CA ARG A 53 4.91 -3.12 -0.46
C ARG A 53 4.51 -2.03 -1.45
N ALA A 54 3.22 -1.83 -1.70
CA ALA A 54 2.73 -0.80 -2.61
C ALA A 54 3.03 0.63 -2.12
N LEU A 55 3.30 0.81 -0.83
CA LEU A 55 3.46 2.12 -0.18
C LEU A 55 4.91 2.46 0.16
N GLU A 56 5.89 1.63 -0.21
CA GLU A 56 7.31 1.84 0.14
C GLU A 56 7.93 3.12 -0.45
N HIS A 57 7.29 3.70 -1.46
CA HIS A 57 7.70 4.98 -2.04
C HIS A 57 7.23 6.18 -1.19
N LEU A 58 6.36 5.97 -0.20
CA LEU A 58 5.91 6.98 0.74
C LEU A 58 6.84 7.05 1.95
N GLY A 59 6.92 8.23 2.57
CA GLY A 59 7.50 8.35 3.90
C GLY A 59 6.70 7.51 4.91
N ALA A 60 7.38 6.98 5.93
CA ALA A 60 6.78 6.11 6.93
C ALA A 60 6.88 6.71 8.33
N VAL A 61 5.84 6.50 9.14
CA VAL A 61 5.80 6.86 10.56
C VAL A 61 5.32 5.67 11.38
N VAL A 62 5.94 5.44 12.54
CA VAL A 62 5.49 4.45 13.52
C VAL A 62 4.68 5.18 14.59
N VAL A 63 3.50 4.68 14.90
CA VAL A 63 2.56 5.28 15.85
C VAL A 63 2.10 4.27 16.89
N GLU A 64 1.79 4.75 18.08
CA GLU A 64 1.29 3.93 19.18
C GLU A 64 0.35 4.73 20.10
N GLY A 65 -0.33 4.01 21.00
CA GLY A 65 -1.13 4.62 22.07
C GLY A 65 -2.25 5.53 21.53
N PRO A 66 -2.47 6.72 22.14
CA PRO A 66 -3.58 7.60 21.78
C PRO A 66 -3.56 8.09 20.33
N ILE A 67 -2.36 8.29 19.74
CA ILE A 67 -2.22 8.72 18.35
C ILE A 67 -2.72 7.64 17.39
N LEU A 68 -2.40 6.38 17.68
CA LEU A 68 -2.90 5.24 16.90
C LEU A 68 -4.43 5.19 16.96
N GLU A 69 -5.02 5.29 18.17
CA GLU A 69 -6.47 5.30 18.33
C GLU A 69 -7.12 6.47 17.58
N ASP A 70 -6.55 7.67 17.64
CA ASP A 70 -7.06 8.83 16.93
C ASP A 70 -7.01 8.64 15.40
N ILE A 71 -5.94 8.03 14.88
CA ILE A 71 -5.83 7.68 13.46
C ILE A 71 -6.92 6.69 13.03
N LEU A 72 -7.15 5.64 13.83
CA LEU A 72 -8.19 4.64 13.53
C LEU A 72 -9.60 5.25 13.53
N HIS A 73 -9.84 6.27 14.36
CA HIS A 73 -11.09 7.04 14.37
C HIS A 73 -11.12 8.18 13.33
N GLY A 74 -10.11 8.31 12.48
CA GLY A 74 -10.05 9.30 11.40
C GLY A 74 -9.78 10.74 11.87
N ARG A 75 -9.30 10.93 13.09
CA ARG A 75 -8.99 12.26 13.66
C ARG A 75 -7.63 12.75 13.17
N GLN A 76 -7.48 14.08 13.11
CA GLN A 76 -6.17 14.68 12.83
C GLN A 76 -5.22 14.45 14.00
N VAL A 77 -3.97 14.12 13.70
CA VAL A 77 -2.95 13.86 14.71
C VAL A 77 -1.67 14.67 14.47
N PRO A 78 -1.00 15.13 15.54
CA PRO A 78 0.33 15.70 15.43
C PRO A 78 1.34 14.55 15.28
N LEU A 79 2.11 14.57 14.19
CA LEU A 79 3.20 13.62 13.97
C LEU A 79 4.45 14.36 13.54
N GLU A 80 5.58 13.92 14.07
CA GLU A 80 6.88 14.32 13.54
C GLU A 80 7.21 13.49 12.31
N HIS A 81 7.38 14.17 11.18
CA HIS A 81 7.82 13.58 9.93
C HIS A 81 8.79 14.55 9.26
N PRO A 82 9.92 14.08 8.70
CA PRO A 82 10.94 14.96 8.10
C PRO A 82 10.38 15.84 6.99
N GLN A 83 9.39 15.33 6.26
CA GLN A 83 8.73 16.03 5.16
C GLN A 83 7.28 16.32 5.53
N LYS A 84 6.98 17.56 5.88
CA LYS A 84 5.63 18.03 6.25
C LYS A 84 4.84 18.42 5.00
N GLU A 85 4.67 17.47 4.09
CA GLU A 85 3.89 17.61 2.86
C GLU A 85 3.53 16.23 2.29
N GLY A 86 2.52 16.18 1.43
CA GLY A 86 2.16 14.97 0.71
C GLY A 86 1.54 13.88 1.57
N LEU A 87 1.83 12.62 1.22
CA LEU A 87 1.30 11.42 1.86
C LEU A 87 2.40 10.70 2.66
N CYS A 88 2.02 10.08 3.76
CA CYS A 88 2.86 9.12 4.48
C CYS A 88 2.05 7.88 4.87
N ALA A 89 2.75 6.76 5.03
CA ALA A 89 2.20 5.51 5.55
C ALA A 89 2.43 5.44 7.06
N ALA A 90 1.37 5.16 7.81
CA ALA A 90 1.42 4.93 9.25
C ALA A 90 1.45 3.44 9.56
N TYR A 91 2.36 3.04 10.44
CA TYR A 91 2.55 1.68 10.91
C TYR A 91 2.44 1.62 12.43
N ASP A 92 2.04 0.49 12.99
CA ASP A 92 2.16 0.26 14.43
C ASP A 92 3.59 -0.17 14.81
N VAL A 93 3.81 -0.40 16.11
CA VAL A 93 5.08 -0.89 16.65
C VAL A 93 5.44 -2.32 16.23
N HIS A 94 4.49 -3.08 15.68
CA HIS A 94 4.70 -4.41 15.13
C HIS A 94 5.04 -4.39 13.64
N GLY A 95 4.99 -3.22 13.00
CA GLY A 95 5.25 -3.05 11.57
C GLY A 95 4.02 -3.29 10.69
N GLU A 96 2.82 -3.41 11.27
CA GLU A 96 1.58 -3.56 10.51
C GLU A 96 1.12 -2.22 9.95
N LEU A 97 0.70 -2.23 8.68
CA LEU A 97 0.23 -1.04 7.99
C LEU A 97 -1.16 -0.63 8.50
N LEU A 98 -1.24 0.56 9.11
CA LEU A 98 -2.48 1.07 9.70
C LEU A 98 -3.28 1.94 8.74
N ALA A 99 -2.62 2.95 8.17
CA ALA A 99 -3.31 4.00 7.42
C ALA A 99 -2.37 4.74 6.45
N ILE A 100 -2.97 5.42 5.50
CA ILE A 100 -2.33 6.46 4.68
C ILE A 100 -2.81 7.81 5.21
N LEU A 101 -1.85 8.65 5.60
CA LEU A 101 -2.09 10.00 6.11
C LEU A 101 -1.70 11.03 5.05
N ALA A 102 -2.39 12.17 5.06
CA ALA A 102 -2.01 13.34 4.28
C ALA A 102 -1.69 14.49 5.21
N TYR A 103 -0.61 15.22 4.92
CA TYR A 103 -0.31 16.43 5.65
C TYR A 103 -1.31 17.54 5.29
N ASP A 104 -1.93 18.15 6.30
CA ASP A 104 -2.78 19.32 6.16
C ASP A 104 -1.97 20.58 6.52
N ALA A 105 -1.60 21.35 5.49
CA ALA A 105 -0.81 22.56 5.68
C ALA A 105 -1.57 23.69 6.41
N GLN A 106 -2.90 23.64 6.49
CA GLN A 106 -3.68 24.66 7.20
C GLN A 106 -3.67 24.42 8.71
N SER A 107 -3.87 23.19 9.15
CA SER A 107 -3.84 22.82 10.57
C SER A 107 -2.44 22.49 11.08
N GLY A 108 -1.51 22.16 10.19
CA GLY A 108 -0.18 21.68 10.52
C GLY A 108 -0.17 20.24 11.05
N LEU A 109 -1.29 19.51 10.91
CA LEU A 109 -1.50 18.14 11.41
C LEU A 109 -1.61 17.14 10.26
N TRP A 110 -1.58 15.86 10.60
CA TRP A 110 -1.77 14.77 9.65
C TRP A 110 -3.20 14.25 9.71
N GLN A 111 -3.86 14.18 8.56
CA GLN A 111 -5.22 13.69 8.40
C GLN A 111 -5.20 12.26 7.84
N PRO A 112 -5.83 11.28 8.52
CA PRO A 112 -6.08 9.97 7.93
C PRO A 112 -6.94 10.10 6.68
N ARG A 113 -6.40 9.67 5.52
CA ARG A 113 -7.12 9.61 4.23
C ARG A 113 -7.71 8.24 3.98
N LYS A 114 -6.99 7.20 4.39
CA LYS A 114 -7.45 5.82 4.29
C LYS A 114 -6.92 5.02 5.46
N VAL A 115 -7.81 4.53 6.30
CA VAL A 115 -7.49 3.51 7.30
C VAL A 115 -7.66 2.15 6.62
N LEU A 116 -6.67 1.27 6.82
CA LEU A 116 -6.58 -0.05 6.20
C LEU A 116 -6.75 -1.17 7.22
N MET A 117 -6.42 -0.91 8.48
CA MET A 117 -6.72 -1.82 9.58
C MET A 117 -8.21 -1.76 9.90
N ASP A 118 -8.87 -2.93 9.89
CA ASP A 118 -10.17 -3.10 10.54
C ASP A 118 -9.92 -3.37 12.02
N GLU A 119 -10.80 -2.94 12.93
CA GLU A 119 -10.63 -3.16 14.38
C GLU A 119 -10.16 -4.60 14.63
N PRO A 120 -9.12 -4.82 15.47
CA PRO A 120 -8.70 -6.18 15.79
C PRO A 120 -9.95 -6.89 16.31
N LYS A 121 -10.32 -8.00 15.65
CA LYS A 121 -11.42 -8.85 16.11
C LYS A 121 -11.18 -9.09 17.58
N ARG A 122 -11.93 -8.41 18.45
CA ARG A 122 -11.99 -8.72 19.88
C ARG A 122 -12.18 -10.22 19.93
N GLN A 123 -11.23 -10.92 20.54
CA GLN A 123 -11.34 -12.34 20.86
C GLN A 123 -12.67 -12.52 21.61
N ARG A 124 -13.74 -12.82 20.86
CA ARG A 124 -14.97 -13.35 21.42
C ARG A 124 -14.80 -14.85 21.40
N ASP A 125 -15.09 -15.43 22.56
CA ASP A 125 -15.14 -16.87 22.85
C ASP A 125 -13.84 -17.46 23.39
N ALA A 126 -13.33 -16.86 24.48
CA ALA A 126 -13.14 -17.65 25.69
C ALA A 126 -14.40 -17.42 26.54
N ASP A 127 -15.02 -18.50 27.01
CA ASP A 127 -16.25 -18.58 27.81
C ASP A 127 -17.59 -18.57 27.04
N ALA A 128 -17.92 -19.72 26.43
CA ALA A 128 -19.29 -20.21 26.35
C ALA A 128 -19.34 -21.74 26.15
N ILE A 129 -19.38 -22.44 27.30
CA ILE A 129 -19.92 -23.79 27.60
C ILE A 129 -19.21 -25.00 26.97
#